data_AF-A0A6J3H0H5-F1
#
_entry.id   AF-A0A6J3H0H5-F1
#
_cell.length_a   1.000
_cell.length_b   1.000
_cell.length_c   1.000
_cell.angle_alpha   90.00
_cell.angle_beta   90.00
_cell.angle_gamma   90.00
#
_symmetry.space_group_name_H-M   'P 1'
#
loop_
_entity.id
_entity.type
_entity.pdbx_description
1 polymer ?
#
loop_
_entity_poly.entity_id
_entity_poly.type
_entity_poly.pdbx_seq_one_letter_code
_entity_poly.pdbx_strand_id
1 'polypeptide(L)'
;MEWKMRSHFNSEFRYELQIQKSKQPVITEQVKGITSFQLLNPGTYTVRIRAQETYDQFWSAWSGPQRFECGQEEGPHTRAWRTSLFIVLGTLLALLCAVLLCKRYLVMERLFPRIPHMKDPMGDGFRNDNLVVWEAGRAGLEECRVTEIQVVEKT
;
A
#
# COMPACT_ATOMS: atom_id res chain seq x y z
N MET A 1 -14.33 -33.52 -8.91
CA MET A 1 -15.42 -34.45 -8.59
C MET A 1 -14.93 -35.85 -8.86
N GLU A 2 -15.30 -36.81 -8.03
CA GLU A 2 -14.93 -38.21 -8.16
C GLU A 2 -16.16 -39.06 -7.82
N TRP A 3 -16.32 -40.19 -8.51
CA TRP A 3 -17.42 -41.12 -8.29
C TRP A 3 -16.94 -42.57 -8.33
N LYS A 4 -17.73 -43.47 -7.75
CA LYS A 4 -17.47 -44.91 -7.79
C LYS A 4 -18.69 -45.64 -8.36
N MET A 5 -18.53 -46.18 -9.57
CA MET A 5 -19.52 -47.05 -10.18
C MET A 5 -19.38 -48.48 -9.63
N ARG A 6 -20.50 -49.15 -9.37
CA ARG A 6 -20.52 -50.53 -8.88
C ARG A 6 -21.51 -51.35 -9.69
N SER A 7 -21.05 -52.47 -10.22
CA SER A 7 -21.87 -53.51 -10.83
C SER A 7 -21.17 -54.86 -10.64
N HIS A 8 -21.94 -55.92 -10.51
CA HIS A 8 -21.42 -57.29 -10.45
C HIS A 8 -21.23 -57.92 -11.83
N PHE A 9 -21.90 -57.38 -12.85
CA PHE A 9 -21.97 -57.99 -14.18
C PHE A 9 -21.23 -57.17 -15.25
N ASN A 10 -21.11 -55.85 -15.04
CA ASN A 10 -20.53 -54.93 -16.01
C ASN A 10 -19.30 -54.25 -15.43
N SER A 11 -18.23 -54.18 -16.21
CA SER A 11 -16.94 -53.55 -15.83
C SER A 11 -16.64 -52.27 -16.60
N GLU A 12 -17.11 -52.16 -17.85
CA GLU A 12 -16.81 -51.03 -18.72
C GLU A 12 -17.97 -50.04 -18.82
N PHE A 13 -17.73 -48.82 -18.35
CA PHE A 13 -18.73 -47.76 -18.35
C PHE A 13 -18.24 -46.48 -19.02
N ARG A 14 -19.20 -45.79 -19.63
CA ARG A 14 -19.10 -44.39 -20.01
C ARG A 14 -19.98 -43.59 -19.06
N TYR A 15 -19.62 -42.34 -18.81
CA TYR A 15 -20.33 -41.49 -17.89
C TYR A 15 -20.77 -40.22 -18.60
N GLU A 16 -21.95 -39.74 -18.24
CA GLU A 16 -22.43 -38.45 -18.68
C GLU A 16 -22.72 -37.60 -17.45
N LEU A 17 -22.11 -36.42 -17.43
CA LEU A 17 -22.25 -35.44 -16.37
C LEU A 17 -23.10 -34.29 -16.89
N GLN A 18 -24.19 -34.01 -16.19
CA GLN A 18 -25.03 -32.85 -16.44
C GLN A 18 -24.71 -31.80 -15.37
N ILE A 19 -24.11 -30.68 -15.78
CA ILE A 19 -23.62 -29.63 -14.91
C ILE A 19 -24.45 -28.36 -15.16
N GLN A 20 -25.17 -27.92 -14.14
CA GLN A 20 -25.93 -26.68 -14.14
C GLN A 20 -25.22 -25.65 -13.26
N LYS A 21 -24.57 -24.67 -13.88
CA LYS A 21 -23.96 -23.52 -13.19
C LYS A 21 -24.99 -22.40 -13.12
N SER A 22 -25.43 -22.02 -11.92
CA SER A 22 -26.33 -20.87 -11.66
C SER A 22 -27.26 -20.47 -12.84
N LYS A 23 -27.00 -19.34 -13.52
CA LYS A 23 -27.77 -18.80 -14.67
C LYS A 23 -27.25 -19.22 -16.05
N GLN A 24 -26.26 -20.10 -16.10
CA GLN A 24 -25.68 -20.59 -17.36
C GLN A 24 -26.53 -21.74 -17.91
N PRO A 25 -26.45 -21.99 -19.24
CA PRO A 25 -27.05 -23.17 -19.82
C PRO A 25 -26.47 -24.44 -19.18
N VAL A 26 -27.28 -25.49 -19.17
CA VAL A 26 -26.84 -26.80 -18.70
C VAL A 26 -25.78 -27.34 -19.66
N ILE A 27 -24.65 -27.74 -19.10
CA ILE A 27 -23.52 -28.32 -19.84
C ILE A 27 -23.59 -29.84 -19.65
N THR A 28 -23.42 -30.57 -20.75
CA THR A 28 -23.36 -32.04 -20.74
C THR A 28 -21.97 -32.47 -21.16
N GLU A 29 -21.28 -33.18 -20.28
CA GLU A 29 -19.93 -33.69 -20.50
C GLU A 29 -19.92 -35.21 -20.56
N GLN A 30 -19.23 -35.77 -21.54
CA GLN A 30 -19.07 -37.22 -21.70
C GLN A 30 -17.68 -37.62 -21.23
N VAL A 31 -17.61 -38.52 -20.25
CA VAL A 31 -16.37 -38.99 -19.63
C VAL A 31 -16.25 -40.49 -19.83
N LYS A 32 -15.14 -40.96 -20.39
CA LYS A 32 -14.89 -42.39 -20.67
C LYS A 32 -13.59 -42.84 -20.01
N GLY A 33 -13.63 -43.99 -19.34
CA GLY A 33 -12.43 -44.64 -18.79
C GLY A 33 -11.81 -43.96 -17.56
N ILE A 34 -12.40 -42.86 -17.08
CA ILE A 34 -11.94 -42.11 -15.90
C ILE A 34 -13.14 -41.91 -14.97
N THR A 35 -12.91 -42.00 -13.67
CA THR A 35 -13.94 -41.85 -12.62
C THR A 35 -13.89 -40.51 -11.91
N SER A 36 -13.26 -39.52 -12.54
CA SER A 36 -13.07 -38.18 -12.01
C SER A 36 -13.20 -37.14 -13.12
N PHE A 37 -13.65 -35.95 -12.73
CA PHE A 37 -13.77 -34.79 -13.61
C PHE A 37 -13.45 -33.51 -12.85
N GLN A 38 -12.62 -32.66 -13.45
CA GLN A 38 -12.21 -31.39 -12.88
C GLN A 38 -12.94 -30.25 -13.58
N LEU A 39 -13.80 -29.56 -12.81
CA LEU A 39 -14.53 -28.39 -13.30
C LEU A 39 -13.78 -27.11 -12.97
N LEU A 40 -13.34 -26.39 -14.01
CA LEU A 40 -12.70 -25.09 -13.87
C LEU A 40 -13.72 -24.00 -13.54
N ASN A 41 -13.32 -23.07 -12.67
CA ASN A 41 -14.15 -21.96 -12.18
C ASN A 41 -15.57 -22.45 -11.79
N PRO A 42 -15.66 -23.29 -10.76
CA PRO A 42 -16.90 -24.00 -10.43
C PRO A 42 -18.00 -23.06 -9.94
N GLY A 43 -17.67 -22.06 -9.12
CA GLY A 43 -18.68 -21.23 -8.46
C GLY A 43 -19.72 -22.10 -7.74
N THR A 44 -20.97 -21.68 -7.80
CA THR A 44 -22.12 -22.47 -7.34
C THR A 44 -22.70 -23.28 -8.50
N TYR A 45 -22.67 -24.61 -8.37
CA TYR A 45 -23.15 -25.51 -9.41
C TYR A 45 -23.87 -26.73 -8.85
N THR A 46 -24.76 -27.30 -9.66
CA THR A 46 -25.43 -28.57 -9.40
C THR A 46 -25.03 -29.57 -10.47
N VAL A 47 -24.71 -30.79 -10.07
CA VAL A 47 -24.30 -31.86 -10.98
C VAL A 47 -25.18 -33.09 -10.82
N ARG A 48 -25.47 -33.76 -11.93
CA ARG A 48 -26.03 -35.11 -11.99
C ARG A 48 -25.12 -35.97 -12.85
N ILE A 49 -25.05 -37.26 -12.55
CA ILE A 49 -24.27 -38.22 -13.32
C ILE A 49 -25.13 -39.43 -13.66
N ARG A 50 -24.94 -39.99 -14.85
CA ARG A 50 -25.44 -41.32 -15.22
C ARG A 50 -24.32 -42.12 -15.86
N ALA A 51 -24.43 -43.44 -15.77
CA ALA A 51 -23.51 -44.38 -16.41
C ALA A 51 -24.20 -45.04 -17.60
N GLN A 52 -23.43 -45.28 -18.65
CA GLN A 52 -23.78 -46.14 -19.78
C GLN A 52 -22.87 -47.35 -19.74
N GLU A 53 -23.43 -48.54 -19.84
CA GLU A 53 -22.67 -49.75 -20.12
C GLU A 53 -22.17 -49.69 -21.59
N THR A 54 -20.96 -50.18 -21.88
CA THR A 54 -20.29 -49.94 -23.16
C THR A 54 -20.74 -50.85 -24.30
N TYR A 55 -21.10 -52.10 -24.01
CA TYR A 55 -21.44 -53.13 -25.00
C TYR A 55 -22.91 -53.08 -25.43
N ASP A 56 -23.82 -53.24 -24.48
CA ASP A 56 -25.27 -53.20 -24.65
C ASP A 56 -25.84 -51.77 -24.64
N GLN A 57 -25.02 -50.77 -24.29
CA GLN A 57 -25.38 -49.34 -24.35
C GLN A 57 -26.52 -48.94 -23.42
N PHE A 58 -26.82 -49.75 -22.40
CA PHE A 58 -27.85 -49.44 -21.42
C PHE A 58 -27.46 -48.27 -20.52
N TRP A 59 -28.38 -47.33 -20.38
CA TRP A 59 -28.23 -46.18 -19.49
C TRP A 59 -28.79 -46.48 -18.10
N SER A 60 -28.03 -46.09 -17.07
CA SER A 60 -28.57 -45.99 -15.73
C SER A 60 -29.54 -44.81 -15.62
N ALA A 61 -30.35 -44.82 -14.56
CA ALA A 61 -31.00 -43.61 -14.12
C ALA A 61 -29.97 -42.52 -13.77
N TRP A 62 -30.38 -41.26 -13.87
CA TRP A 62 -29.61 -40.14 -13.35
C TRP A 62 -29.46 -40.25 -11.83
N SER A 63 -28.29 -39.88 -11.33
CA SER A 63 -28.07 -39.70 -9.90
C SER A 63 -28.95 -38.59 -9.34
N GLY A 64 -29.11 -38.58 -8.02
CA GLY A 64 -29.64 -37.41 -7.33
C GLY A 64 -28.80 -36.16 -7.66
N PRO A 65 -29.43 -34.97 -7.80
CA PRO A 65 -28.70 -33.72 -7.99
C PRO A 65 -27.84 -33.44 -6.75
N GLN A 66 -26.54 -33.21 -6.97
CA GLN A 66 -25.62 -32.78 -5.93
C GLN A 66 -25.22 -31.33 -6.17
N ARG A 67 -25.44 -30.49 -5.16
CA ARG A 67 -25.08 -29.08 -5.19
C ARG A 67 -23.75 -28.86 -4.50
N PHE A 68 -22.85 -28.14 -5.18
CA PHE A 68 -21.55 -27.76 -4.67
C PHE A 68 -21.42 -26.24 -4.71
N GLU A 69 -21.01 -25.67 -3.58
CA GLU A 69 -20.80 -24.23 -3.41
C GLU A 69 -19.29 -23.99 -3.29
N CYS A 70 -18.65 -23.78 -4.44
CA CYS A 70 -17.21 -23.55 -4.53
C CYS A 70 -16.97 -22.06 -4.76
N GLY A 71 -17.23 -21.27 -3.72
CA GLY A 71 -17.02 -19.84 -3.72
C GLY A 71 -17.64 -19.24 -2.49
N GLN A 72 -16.81 -18.68 -1.61
CA GLN A 72 -17.28 -17.66 -0.69
C GLN A 72 -17.67 -16.48 -1.57
N GLU A 73 -18.97 -16.36 -1.88
CA GLU A 73 -19.53 -15.18 -2.51
C GLU A 73 -19.38 -14.01 -1.51
N GLU A 74 -18.15 -13.51 -1.32
CA GLU A 74 -17.97 -12.12 -0.96
C GLU A 74 -18.52 -11.34 -2.16
N GLY A 75 -19.82 -11.02 -2.09
CA GLY A 75 -20.47 -10.24 -3.12
C GLY A 75 -19.63 -9.00 -3.44
N PRO A 76 -19.67 -8.48 -4.68
CA PRO A 76 -18.92 -7.28 -5.05
C PRO A 76 -19.13 -6.14 -4.04
N HIS A 77 -20.31 -6.08 -3.42
CA HIS A 77 -20.65 -5.16 -2.34
C HIS A 77 -19.85 -5.34 -1.04
N THR A 78 -19.59 -6.57 -0.58
CA THR A 78 -18.85 -6.79 0.68
C THR A 78 -17.37 -6.46 0.53
N ARG A 79 -16.79 -6.75 -0.63
CA ARG A 79 -15.40 -6.38 -0.95
C ARG A 79 -15.25 -4.86 -1.11
N ALA A 80 -16.15 -4.22 -1.85
CA ALA A 80 -16.15 -2.77 -2.05
C ALA A 80 -16.40 -1.99 -0.75
N TRP A 81 -17.28 -2.50 0.11
CA TRP A 81 -17.51 -1.91 1.43
C TRP A 81 -16.25 -1.98 2.30
N ARG A 82 -15.60 -3.15 2.34
CA ARG A 82 -14.38 -3.35 3.14
C ARG A 82 -13.24 -2.44 2.66
N THR A 83 -13.05 -2.31 1.35
CA THR A 83 -12.02 -1.40 0.80
C THR A 83 -12.36 0.07 1.06
N SER A 84 -13.63 0.47 0.91
CA SER A 84 -14.08 1.83 1.25
C SER A 84 -13.80 2.15 2.73
N LEU A 85 -14.08 1.22 3.64
CA LEU A 85 -13.83 1.40 5.07
C LEU A 85 -12.34 1.63 5.37
N PHE A 86 -11.45 0.86 4.73
CA PHE A 86 -10.01 1.03 4.88
C PHE A 86 -9.50 2.34 4.28
N ILE A 87 -10.07 2.79 3.16
CA ILE A 87 -9.74 4.09 2.55
C ILE A 87 -10.12 5.22 3.50
N VAL A 88 -11.35 5.21 4.04
CA VAL A 88 -11.82 6.23 4.99
C VAL A 88 -10.93 6.24 6.23
N LEU A 89 -10.64 5.07 6.82
CA LEU A 89 -9.77 4.97 7.99
C LEU A 89 -8.35 5.48 7.69
N GLY A 90 -7.79 5.11 6.53
CA GLY A 90 -6.47 5.56 6.10
C GLY A 90 -6.39 7.07 5.90
N THR A 91 -7.40 7.68 5.27
CA THR A 91 -7.46 9.14 5.11
C THR A 91 -7.56 9.88 6.44
N LEU A 92 -8.36 9.35 7.39
CA LEU A 92 -8.53 9.96 8.71
C LEU A 92 -7.22 9.91 9.51
N LEU A 93 -6.51 8.79 9.47
CA LEU A 93 -5.20 8.64 10.09
C LEU A 93 -4.14 9.54 9.46
N ALA A 94 -4.14 9.67 8.12
CA ALA A 94 -3.21 10.56 7.42
C ALA A 94 -3.43 12.03 7.80
N LEU A 95 -4.69 12.48 7.88
CA LEU A 95 -5.03 13.83 8.33
C LEU A 95 -4.60 14.07 9.78
N LEU A 96 -4.85 13.10 10.68
CA LEU A 96 -4.42 13.18 12.08
C LEU A 96 -2.89 13.32 12.18
N CYS A 97 -2.15 12.49 11.44
CA CYS A 97 -0.69 12.55 11.38
C CYS A 97 -0.20 13.91 10.84
N ALA A 98 -0.80 14.42 9.76
CA ALA A 98 -0.46 15.73 9.21
C ALA A 98 -0.67 16.85 10.24
N VAL A 99 -1.79 16.86 10.95
CA VAL A 99 -2.07 17.84 12.01
C VAL A 99 -1.05 17.74 13.15
N LEU A 100 -0.71 16.53 13.59
CA LEU A 100 0.29 16.32 14.65
C LEU A 100 1.68 16.81 14.23
N LEU A 101 2.08 16.53 12.99
CA LEU A 101 3.33 17.01 12.42
C LEU A 101 3.32 18.55 12.32
N CYS A 102 2.29 19.15 11.73
CA CYS A 102 2.15 20.60 11.63
C CYS A 102 2.21 21.28 13.00
N LYS A 103 1.52 20.74 14.02
CA LYS A 103 1.63 21.27 15.38
C LYS A 103 3.05 21.15 15.93
N ARG A 104 3.74 20.03 15.71
CA ARG A 104 5.15 19.89 16.13
C ARG A 104 6.07 20.89 15.42
N TYR A 105 5.91 21.09 14.12
CA TYR A 105 6.70 22.07 13.36
C TYR A 105 6.45 23.50 13.83
N LEU A 106 5.18 23.90 14.01
CA LEU A 106 4.84 25.22 14.52
C LEU A 106 5.34 25.45 15.95
N VAL A 107 5.30 24.43 16.81
CA VAL A 107 5.85 24.52 18.17
C VAL A 107 7.37 24.65 18.14
N MET A 108 8.06 23.92 17.26
CA MET A 108 9.51 24.06 17.08
C MET A 108 9.90 25.45 16.55
N GLU A 109 9.14 25.99 15.60
CA GLU A 109 9.33 27.36 15.10
C GLU A 109 9.10 28.41 16.21
N ARG A 110 8.18 28.14 17.13
CA ARG A 110 7.90 29.02 18.28
C ARG A 110 8.96 28.93 19.39
N LEU A 111 9.59 27.77 19.58
CA LEU A 111 10.65 27.55 20.57
C LEU A 111 12.03 28.01 20.05
N PHE A 112 12.24 27.98 18.74
CA PHE A 112 13.45 28.46 18.08
C PHE A 112 13.07 29.46 16.98
N PRO A 113 12.71 30.71 17.33
CA PRO A 113 12.43 31.73 16.35
C PRO A 113 13.64 31.91 15.43
N ARG A 114 13.38 32.09 14.13
CA ARG A 114 14.42 32.36 13.14
C ARG A 114 15.27 33.53 13.64
N ILE A 115 16.56 33.28 13.87
CA ILE A 115 17.51 34.27 14.41
C ILE A 115 17.35 35.57 13.60
N PRO A 116 16.97 36.70 14.24
CA PRO A 116 16.79 37.94 13.52
C PRO A 116 18.12 38.30 12.85
N HIS A 117 18.08 38.51 11.53
CA HIS A 117 19.26 38.96 10.79
C HIS A 117 19.72 40.29 11.36
N MET A 118 20.95 40.34 11.85
CA MET A 118 21.58 41.57 12.33
C MET A 118 21.65 42.54 11.15
N LYS A 119 21.07 43.72 11.34
CA LYS A 119 21.17 44.81 10.35
C LYS A 119 22.63 45.28 10.37
N ASP A 120 23.38 44.98 9.31
CA ASP A 120 24.74 45.48 9.14
C ASP A 120 24.72 47.02 9.15
N PRO A 121 25.37 47.69 10.12
CA PRO A 121 25.39 49.16 10.18
C PRO A 121 26.25 49.80 9.08
N MET A 122 26.89 48.99 8.23
CA MET A 122 27.99 49.44 7.35
C MET A 122 27.69 49.23 5.85
N GLY A 123 26.42 49.03 5.48
CA GLY A 123 26.05 48.60 4.13
C GLY A 123 25.30 49.60 3.26
N ASP A 124 24.91 50.78 3.76
CA ASP A 124 24.10 51.68 2.96
C ASP A 124 24.45 53.15 3.21
N GLY A 125 25.02 53.79 2.19
CA GLY A 125 25.13 55.24 2.10
C GLY A 125 26.52 55.83 2.26
N PHE A 126 27.41 55.65 1.28
CA PHE A 126 28.38 56.70 0.92
C PHE A 126 28.68 56.64 -0.59
N ARG A 127 27.74 57.14 -1.39
CA ARG A 127 28.07 57.82 -2.65
C ARG A 127 28.53 59.22 -2.27
N ASN A 128 29.84 59.44 -2.18
CA ASN A 128 30.41 60.70 -2.65
C ASN A 128 31.91 60.56 -2.88
N ASP A 129 32.29 60.95 -4.08
CA ASP A 129 33.64 61.05 -4.58
C ASP A 129 34.45 62.00 -3.70
N ASN A 130 35.57 61.50 -3.18
CA ASN A 130 36.82 62.25 -2.95
C ASN A 130 37.85 61.25 -2.39
N LEU A 131 38.73 60.77 -3.26
CA LEU A 131 39.94 60.07 -2.88
C LEU A 131 40.79 60.98 -2.00
N VAL A 132 40.88 60.68 -0.71
CA VAL A 132 41.87 61.31 0.18
C VAL A 132 43.19 60.57 -0.04
N VAL A 133 44.08 61.18 -0.83
CA VAL A 133 45.47 60.76 -0.95
C VAL A 133 46.18 61.11 0.35
N TRP A 134 46.63 60.11 1.10
CA TRP A 134 47.49 60.33 2.26
C TRP A 134 48.92 60.58 1.78
N GLU A 135 49.38 61.83 1.83
CA GLU A 135 50.80 62.14 1.67
C GLU A 135 51.59 61.65 2.89
N ALA A 136 52.41 60.63 2.71
CA ALA A 136 53.41 60.23 3.68
C ALA A 136 54.57 61.23 3.65
N GLY A 137 54.58 62.21 4.55
CA GLY A 137 55.70 63.14 4.65
C GLY A 137 55.64 64.19 5.76
N ARG A 138 56.08 63.84 6.97
CA ARG A 138 57.25 64.45 7.64
C ARG A 138 57.39 64.00 9.09
N ALA A 139 58.63 63.67 9.43
CA ALA A 139 59.13 63.53 10.79
C ALA A 139 59.00 64.84 11.60
N GLY A 140 58.79 64.69 12.91
CA GLY A 140 58.75 65.77 13.90
C GLY A 140 57.88 65.32 15.07
N LEU A 141 58.44 64.51 15.98
CA LEU A 141 58.88 64.97 17.30
C LEU A 141 57.69 65.42 18.15
N GLU A 142 57.20 64.55 19.04
CA GLU A 142 56.96 64.87 20.46
C GLU A 142 56.70 63.57 21.23
N GLU A 143 57.47 63.40 22.29
CA GLU A 143 57.73 62.19 23.04
C GLU A 143 56.89 62.24 24.32
N CYS A 144 55.83 61.43 24.42
CA CYS A 144 54.99 61.40 25.61
C CYS A 144 55.58 60.43 26.65
N ARG A 145 56.15 61.00 27.72
CA ARG A 145 56.60 60.28 28.93
C ARG A 145 55.41 59.60 29.62
N VAL A 146 55.45 58.28 29.72
CA VAL A 146 54.54 57.48 30.56
C VAL A 146 55.17 57.33 31.94
N THR A 147 54.50 57.81 32.99
CA THR A 147 54.90 57.59 34.38
C THR A 147 54.43 56.23 34.87
N GLU A 148 55.34 55.40 35.36
CA GLU A 148 55.06 54.11 35.99
C GLU A 148 54.44 54.30 37.39
N ILE A 149 53.43 53.49 37.71
CA ILE A 149 52.73 53.48 38.99
C ILE A 149 53.32 52.32 39.82
N GLN A 150 53.85 52.63 41.01
CA GLN A 150 54.35 51.63 41.96
C GLN A 150 53.20 50.79 42.52
N VAL A 151 53.34 49.46 42.42
CA VAL A 151 52.45 48.50 43.08
C VAL A 151 53.02 48.19 44.46
N VAL A 152 52.24 48.51 45.50
CA VAL A 152 52.55 48.21 46.90
C VAL A 152 52.54 46.70 47.13
N GLU A 153 53.66 46.18 47.60
CA GLU A 153 53.86 44.78 48.00
C GLU A 153 53.12 44.49 49.32
N LYS A 154 52.35 43.39 49.34
CA LYS A 154 51.87 42.73 50.55
C LYS A 154 52.45 41.32 50.53
N THR A 155 53.44 41.02 51.37
CA THR A 155 53.30 40.28 52.65
C THR A 155 54.70 39.97 53.17
#